data_AF-A0A847D2U2-F1
#
_entry.id   AF-A0A847D2U2-F1
#
_cell.length_a   1.000
_cell.length_b   1.000
_cell.length_c   1.000
_cell.angle_alpha   90.00
_cell.angle_beta   90.00
_cell.angle_gamma   90.00
#
_symmetry.space_group_name_H-M   'P 1'
#
loop_
_entity.id
_entity.type
_entity.pdbx_description
1 polymer ?
#
loop_
_entity_poly.entity_id
_entity_poly.type
_entity_poly.pdbx_seq_one_letter_code
_entity_poly.pdbx_strand_id
1 'polypeptide(L)' 'MKLTKDEELETEWTNKKGLMKRYEHLNVNTLSHWLMEMRRSRDFRKYVINPTPKLVWININGFHEFLKYKQRTNYR' A
#
# COMPACT_ATOMS: atom_id res chain seq x y z
N MET A 1 18.07 -7.45 -18.97
CA MET A 1 17.62 -8.60 -18.15
C MET A 1 16.16 -8.34 -17.81
N LYS A 2 15.24 -9.21 -18.23
CA LYS A 2 13.82 -9.11 -17.85
C LYS A 2 13.67 -9.82 -16.50
N LEU A 3 13.04 -9.16 -15.52
CA LEU A 3 12.70 -9.82 -14.26
C LEU A 3 11.76 -10.99 -14.55
N THR A 4 11.88 -12.05 -13.76
CA THR A 4 10.89 -13.13 -13.76
C THR A 4 9.58 -12.62 -13.13
N LYS A 5 8.44 -13.22 -13.49
CA LYS A 5 7.11 -12.83 -12.96
C LYS A 5 7.07 -12.85 -11.43
N ASP A 6 7.81 -13.76 -10.80
CA ASP A 6 7.85 -13.89 -9.34
C ASP A 6 8.70 -12.77 -8.70
N GLU A 7 9.81 -12.38 -9.32
CA GLU A 7 10.59 -11.21 -8.93
C GLU A 7 9.80 -9.90 -9.14
N GLU A 8 9.00 -9.80 -10.23
CA GLU A 8 8.09 -8.67 -10.44
C GLU A 8 7.03 -8.59 -9.34
N LEU A 9 6.44 -9.73 -8.94
CA LEU A 9 5.44 -9.81 -7.87
C LEU A 9 6.02 -9.40 -6.49
N GLU A 10 7.24 -9.82 -6.19
CA GLU A 10 8.00 -9.38 -5.00
C GLU A 10 8.33 -7.88 -5.06
N THR A 11 8.58 -7.32 -6.24
CA THR A 11 8.80 -5.87 -6.39
C THR A 11 7.52 -5.04 -6.31
N GLU A 12 6.34 -5.64 -6.51
CA GLU A 12 5.06 -4.93 -6.45
C GLU A 12 4.37 -4.99 -5.09
N TRP A 13 4.56 -6.05 -4.31
CA TRP A 13 3.88 -6.23 -3.02
C TRP A 13 4.87 -6.17 -1.86
N THR A 14 4.48 -5.50 -0.78
CA THR A 14 5.32 -5.36 0.40
C THR A 14 4.53 -5.33 1.69
N ASN A 15 5.21 -5.53 2.82
CA ASN A 15 4.62 -5.36 4.14
C ASN A 15 4.78 -3.91 4.62
N LYS A 16 4.21 -3.58 5.79
CA LYS A 16 4.30 -2.22 6.36
C LYS A 16 5.74 -1.70 6.48
N LYS A 17 6.70 -2.57 6.86
CA LYS A 17 8.10 -2.18 7.03
C LYS A 17 8.74 -1.82 5.69
N GLY A 18 8.51 -2.63 4.65
CA GLY A 18 9.04 -2.36 3.32
C GLY A 18 8.45 -1.08 2.71
N LEU A 19 7.15 -0.84 2.92
CA LEU A 19 6.52 0.40 2.47
C LEU A 19 7.10 1.63 3.20
N MET A 20 7.26 1.57 4.52
CA MET A 20 7.84 2.68 5.29
C MET A 20 9.29 3.01 4.90
N LYS A 21 10.09 2.02 4.49
CA LYS A 21 11.44 2.29 3.94
C LYS A 21 11.40 3.09 2.63
N ARG A 22 10.29 3.04 1.90
CA ARG A 22 10.12 3.68 0.59
C ARG A 22 9.53 5.09 0.69
N TYR A 23 8.74 5.35 1.72
CA TYR A 23 8.11 6.65 1.98
C TYR A 23 8.71 7.26 3.24
N GLU A 24 9.81 8.01 3.08
CA GLU A 24 10.45 8.72 4.19
C GLU A 24 9.41 9.64 4.88
N HIS A 25 9.40 9.59 6.22
CA HIS A 25 8.44 10.29 7.12
C HIS A 25 7.04 9.67 7.25
N LEU A 26 6.72 8.57 6.56
CA LEU A 26 5.47 7.85 6.80
C LEU A 26 5.53 7.09 8.14
N ASN A 27 4.73 7.51 9.12
CA ASN A 27 4.64 6.81 10.40
C ASN A 27 3.64 5.63 10.36
N VAL A 28 3.85 4.66 11.27
CA VAL A 28 3.06 3.42 11.37
C VAL A 28 1.57 3.68 11.61
N ASN A 29 1.23 4.72 12.38
CA ASN A 29 -0.15 5.04 12.73
C ASN A 29 -0.91 5.55 11.51
N THR A 30 -0.33 6.52 10.78
CA THR A 30 -0.86 7.03 9.51
C THR A 30 -1.01 5.90 8.50
N LEU A 31 0.01 5.06 8.33
CA LEU A 31 -0.07 3.91 7.42
C LEU A 31 -1.20 2.96 7.83
N SER A 32 -1.34 2.64 9.12
CA SER A 32 -2.39 1.74 9.58
C SER A 32 -3.80 2.31 9.36
N HIS A 33 -3.97 3.62 9.55
CA HIS A 33 -5.21 4.32 9.25
C HIS A 33 -5.53 4.26 7.75
N TRP A 34 -4.56 4.59 6.89
CA TRP A 34 -4.74 4.55 5.44
C TRP A 34 -5.00 3.15 4.90
N LEU A 35 -4.36 2.12 5.44
CA LEU A 35 -4.68 0.73 5.08
C LEU A 35 -6.09 0.33 5.52
N MET A 36 -6.64 0.93 6.58
CA MET A 36 -8.06 0.76 6.92
C MET A 36 -8.97 1.45 5.90
N GLU A 37 -8.65 2.68 5.49
CA GLU A 37 -9.38 3.39 4.44
C GLU A 37 -9.36 2.62 3.11
N MET A 38 -8.18 2.16 2.68
CA MET A 38 -8.02 1.39 1.45
C MET A 38 -8.88 0.12 1.47
N ARG A 39 -8.88 -0.63 2.58
CA ARG A 39 -9.70 -1.85 2.74
C ARG A 39 -11.21 -1.58 2.68
N ARG A 40 -11.65 -0.39 3.11
CA ARG A 40 -13.07 0.02 3.08
C ARG A 40 -13.51 0.59 1.73
N SER A 41 -12.56 1.04 0.91
CA SER A 41 -12.85 1.57 -0.43
C SER A 41 -13.06 0.44 -1.45
N ARG A 42 -14.10 0.58 -2.30
CA ARG A 42 -14.34 -0.34 -3.43
C ARG A 42 -13.19 -0.34 -4.43
N ASP A 43 -12.53 0.80 -4.61
CA ASP A 43 -11.49 1.00 -5.61
C ASP A 43 -10.11 0.52 -5.12
N PHE A 44 -9.84 0.67 -3.82
CA PHE A 44 -8.51 0.42 -3.26
C PHE A 44 -8.36 -0.91 -2.51
N ARG A 45 -9.47 -1.59 -2.12
CA ARG A 45 -9.39 -2.84 -1.35
C ARG A 45 -8.59 -3.94 -2.03
N LYS A 46 -8.57 -3.95 -3.38
CA LYS A 46 -7.81 -4.92 -4.19
C LYS A 46 -6.29 -4.79 -4.03
N TYR A 47 -5.80 -3.67 -3.50
CA TYR A 47 -4.37 -3.41 -3.29
C TYR A 47 -3.88 -3.74 -1.88
N VAL A 48 -4.74 -4.32 -1.04
CA VAL A 48 -4.39 -4.72 0.34
C VAL A 48 -4.87 -6.15 0.58
N ILE A 49 -3.95 -7.07 0.81
CA ILE A 49 -4.24 -8.44 1.20
C ILE A 49 -3.98 -8.57 2.70
N ASN A 50 -5.02 -8.81 3.49
CA ASN A 50 -4.92 -8.89 4.95
C ASN A 50 -5.65 -10.14 5.50
N PRO A 51 -5.09 -11.34 5.30
CA PRO A 51 -5.72 -12.60 5.70
C PRO A 51 -5.83 -12.75 7.22
N THR A 52 -4.96 -12.08 7.99
CA THR A 52 -5.00 -12.08 9.46
C THR A 52 -4.70 -10.68 10.01
N PRO A 53 -4.98 -10.39 11.29
CA PRO A 53 -4.63 -9.09 11.90
C PRO A 53 -3.13 -8.77 11.89
N LYS A 54 -2.26 -9.80 11.82
CA LYS A 54 -0.79 -9.66 11.89
C LYS A 54 -0.11 -9.67 10.52
N LEU A 55 -0.79 -10.11 9.47
CA LEU A 55 -0.22 -10.28 8.14
C LEU A 55 -0.93 -9.38 7.14
N VAL A 56 -0.21 -8.39 6.61
CA VAL A 56 -0.69 -7.50 5.56
C VAL A 56 0.34 -7.39 4.44
N TRP A 57 -0.14 -7.57 3.21
CA TRP A 57 0.57 -7.28 1.98
C TRP A 57 -0.10 -6.11 1.29
N ILE A 58 0.73 -5.20 0.77
CA ILE A 58 0.34 -3.90 0.25
C ILE A 58 0.96 -3.79 -1.13
N ASN A 59 0.13 -3.60 -2.16
CA ASN A 59 0.63 -3.32 -3.49
C ASN A 59 1.18 -1.88 -3.53
N ILE A 60 2.44 -1.73 -3.91
CA ILE A 60 3.17 -0.46 -3.90
C ILE A 60 2.54 0.53 -4.89
N ASN A 61 2.22 0.08 -6.11
CA ASN A 61 1.57 0.92 -7.12
C ASN A 61 0.16 1.34 -6.67
N GLY A 62 -0.59 0.42 -6.11
CA GLY A 62 -1.91 0.68 -5.53
C GLY A 62 -1.90 1.67 -4.36
N PHE A 63 -0.89 1.58 -3.50
CA PHE A 63 -0.68 2.56 -2.43
C PHE A 63 -0.35 3.94 -2.99
N HIS A 64 0.52 4.02 -4.02
CA HIS A 64 0.82 5.29 -4.69
C HIS A 64 -0.42 5.94 -5.33
N GLU A 65 -1.27 5.16 -6.00
CA GLU A 65 -2.54 5.66 -6.55
C GLU A 65 -3.50 6.14 -5.44
N PHE A 66 -3.52 5.44 -4.29
CA PHE A 66 -4.26 5.91 -3.12
C PHE A 66 -3.73 7.26 -2.61
N LEU A 67 -2.41 7.49 -2.59
CA LEU A 67 -1.84 8.80 -2.21
C LEU A 67 -2.28 9.91 -3.17
N LYS A 68 -2.25 9.67 -4.49
CA LYS A 68 -2.74 10.64 -5.49
C LYS A 68 -4.23 10.94 -5.30
N TYR A 69 -5.04 9.91 -5.03
CA TYR A 69 -6.45 10.09 -4.68
C TYR A 69 -6.59 10.98 -3.45
N LYS A 70 -5.87 10.69 -2.36
CA LYS A 70 -5.89 11.51 -1.14
C LYS A 70 -5.50 12.95 -1.42
N GLN A 71 -4.46 13.19 -2.23
CA GLN A 71 -4.03 14.52 -2.64
C GLN A 71 -5.15 15.27 -3.39
N ARG A 72 -5.84 14.60 -4.32
CA ARG A 72 -6.95 15.18 -5.09
C ARG A 72 -8.18 15.46 -4.24
N THR A 73 -8.49 14.56 -3.30
CA THR A 73 -9.69 14.68 -2.45
C THR A 73 -9.48 15.57 -1.24
N ASN A 74 -8.25 15.72 -0.73
CA ASN A 74 -7.93 16.39 0.53
C ASN A 74 -6.52 17.04 0.54
N TYR A 75 -6.35 18.10 -0.24
CA TYR A 75 -5.59 19.29 0.18
C TYR A 75 -6.54 20.51 0.08
N ARG A 76 -7.54 20.55 0.96
CA ARG A 76 -8.25 21.76 1.39
C ARG A 76 -8.12 21.87 2.89
#